data_AF-A0AAW2LHB7-F1
#
_entry.id   AF-A0AAW2LHB7-F1
#
_cell.length_a   1.000
_cell.length_b   1.000
_cell.length_c   1.000
_cell.angle_alpha   90.00
_cell.angle_beta   90.00
_cell.angle_gamma   90.00
#
_symmetry.space_group_name_H-M   'P 1'
#
loop_
_entity.id
_entity.type
_entity.pdbx_description
1 polymer ?
#
loop_
_entity_poly.entity_id
_entity_poly.type
_entity_poly.pdbx_seq_one_letter_code
_entity_poly.pdbx_strand_id
1 'polypeptide(L)'
;MSSKEKPTLGGTRIKTRKRNIAAPLDPAAFSDAVVQIYLDNAGDLELVAKNIESSDLNFSRYGDTFFEVVFRGARTQPGTIKLDEGECHPYSIFDCEPKREVILPSVLYIQKILRRRPFLIKNLENVMQKFLQSLELFEEDERKKLAIFTALAFSQKLSGLPPETVLQPLLKDNLVAKGLVLSFVTDFFREYLVDNSLDDLISILKRGKMEDNLQDFFPSAKRTPEAISEHFTKEGLLLLVEYNEKKIFEVKLKEMKAAITSQIAEEADVAEVIETVKHHVKEAKFPDIEVVRILWDVLMDAVQWSGKNQQQNANSALRQVKAWAELLNAFCTTGKLELELMYKVQIQCYEDAKLMKLFPEIIRSLYDQDVLAEDTILHWFRKGTNPKGRQTFVKSLEAFVKWLEEAEEEE
;
A
#
# COMPACT_ATOMS: atom_id res chain seq x y z
N MET A 1 -96.47 7.54 3.49
CA MET A 1 -95.25 8.22 2.99
C MET A 1 -94.06 7.56 3.67
N SER A 2 -93.23 6.84 2.92
CA SER A 2 -92.09 6.07 3.47
C SER A 2 -90.84 6.95 3.48
N SER A 3 -90.34 7.29 4.66
CA SER A 3 -89.15 8.10 4.88
C SER A 3 -87.89 7.24 4.80
N LYS A 4 -87.08 7.43 3.75
CA LYS A 4 -85.72 6.89 3.67
C LYS A 4 -84.78 7.68 4.58
N GLU A 5 -84.25 7.03 5.62
CA GLU A 5 -83.13 7.53 6.43
C GLU A 5 -81.84 7.60 5.59
N LYS A 6 -81.06 8.67 5.79
CA LYS A 6 -79.71 8.83 5.23
C LYS A 6 -78.71 8.05 6.10
N PRO A 7 -77.71 7.37 5.51
CA PRO A 7 -76.74 6.61 6.30
C PRO A 7 -75.81 7.55 7.08
N THR A 8 -75.76 7.32 8.39
CA THR A 8 -74.85 7.97 9.34
C THR A 8 -73.46 7.37 9.20
N LEU A 9 -72.45 8.22 9.04
CA LEU A 9 -71.04 7.81 9.03
C LEU A 9 -70.69 7.21 10.40
N GLY A 10 -70.51 5.89 10.43
CA GLY A 10 -70.10 5.14 11.61
C GLY A 10 -68.76 5.64 12.16
N GLY A 11 -68.70 5.71 13.49
CA GLY A 11 -67.60 6.22 14.30
C GLY A 11 -66.19 5.96 13.78
N THR A 12 -65.56 7.00 13.25
CA THR A 12 -64.11 7.07 13.15
C THR A 12 -63.55 7.27 14.55
N ARG A 13 -63.17 6.18 15.23
CA ARG A 13 -62.29 6.26 16.40
C ARG A 13 -60.99 6.94 15.95
N ILE A 14 -60.85 8.22 16.26
CA ILE A 14 -59.57 8.93 16.16
C ILE A 14 -58.64 8.24 17.16
N LYS A 15 -57.83 7.30 16.68
CA LYS A 15 -56.71 6.75 17.44
C LYS A 15 -55.70 7.88 17.62
N THR A 16 -55.67 8.47 18.81
CA THR A 16 -54.54 9.28 19.26
C THR A 16 -53.29 8.42 19.11
N ARG A 17 -52.34 8.82 18.23
CA ARG A 17 -51.05 8.12 18.12
C ARG A 17 -50.42 8.10 19.51
N LYS A 18 -50.10 6.91 20.03
CA LYS A 18 -49.20 6.76 21.17
C LYS A 18 -47.94 7.55 20.81
N ARG A 19 -47.66 8.64 21.52
CA ARG A 19 -46.35 9.28 21.47
C ARG A 19 -45.36 8.17 21.81
N ASN A 20 -44.45 7.84 20.89
CA ASN A 20 -43.29 7.01 21.21
C ASN A 20 -42.46 7.83 22.19
N ILE A 21 -42.73 7.67 23.48
CA ILE A 21 -41.83 8.14 24.52
C ILE A 21 -40.65 7.18 24.44
N ALA A 22 -39.59 7.59 23.73
CA ALA A 22 -38.34 6.88 23.82
C ALA A 22 -37.96 6.84 25.31
N ALA A 23 -37.74 5.64 25.85
CA ALA A 23 -37.26 5.50 27.22
C ALA A 23 -36.03 6.40 27.39
N PRO A 24 -35.85 7.11 28.52
CA PRO A 24 -34.65 7.90 28.76
C PRO A 24 -33.37 7.10 28.50
N LEU A 25 -32.32 7.76 28.01
CA LEU A 25 -31.00 7.15 27.92
C LEU A 25 -30.45 7.03 29.35
N ASP A 26 -29.98 5.85 29.72
CA ASP A 26 -29.31 5.59 30.99
C ASP A 26 -28.02 4.78 30.74
N PRO A 27 -26.99 5.43 30.16
CA PRO A 27 -25.69 4.79 29.95
C PRO A 27 -24.93 4.55 31.27
N ALA A 28 -25.34 5.19 32.38
CA ALA A 28 -24.71 5.00 33.69
C ALA A 28 -25.02 3.60 34.22
N ALA A 29 -26.31 3.28 34.35
CA ALA A 29 -26.74 1.97 34.82
C ALA A 29 -26.23 0.82 33.94
N PHE A 30 -26.14 1.03 32.61
CA PHE A 30 -25.52 0.05 31.72
C PHE A 30 -24.03 -0.13 32.01
N SER A 31 -23.27 0.96 32.14
CA SER A 31 -21.85 0.91 32.47
C SER A 31 -21.61 0.20 33.81
N ASP A 32 -22.35 0.59 34.85
CA ASP A 32 -22.23 0.03 36.19
C ASP A 32 -22.51 -1.48 36.20
N ALA A 33 -23.52 -1.93 35.45
CA ALA A 33 -23.81 -3.35 35.31
C ALA A 33 -22.68 -4.12 34.59
N VAL A 34 -22.07 -3.55 33.55
CA VAL A 34 -20.92 -4.16 32.88
C VAL A 34 -19.70 -4.20 33.82
N VAL A 35 -19.42 -3.10 34.53
CA VAL A 35 -18.33 -3.03 35.54
C VAL A 35 -18.52 -4.09 36.60
N GLN A 36 -19.74 -4.24 37.14
CA GLN A 36 -20.04 -5.27 38.13
C GLN A 36 -19.79 -6.68 37.59
N ILE A 37 -20.12 -6.96 36.32
CA ILE A 37 -19.81 -8.25 35.69
C ILE A 37 -18.29 -8.52 35.69
N TYR A 38 -17.45 -7.52 35.41
CA TYR A 38 -15.99 -7.69 35.48
C TYR A 38 -15.51 -7.96 36.91
N LEU A 39 -16.05 -7.22 37.89
CA LEU A 39 -15.69 -7.36 39.30
C LEU A 39 -16.11 -8.72 39.88
N ASP A 40 -17.34 -9.16 39.61
CA ASP A 40 -17.90 -10.43 40.10
C ASP A 40 -17.12 -11.66 39.59
N ASN A 41 -16.47 -11.52 38.44
CA ASN A 41 -15.67 -12.57 37.81
C ASN A 41 -14.16 -12.34 37.94
N ALA A 42 -13.73 -11.35 38.74
CA ALA A 42 -12.31 -11.00 38.95
C ALA A 42 -11.50 -10.86 37.64
N GLY A 43 -12.13 -10.35 36.58
CA GLY A 43 -11.50 -10.15 35.27
C GLY A 43 -11.29 -11.42 34.43
N ASP A 44 -11.82 -12.58 34.82
CA ASP A 44 -11.80 -13.79 33.98
C ASP A 44 -12.64 -13.56 32.72
N LEU A 45 -11.97 -13.28 31.60
CA LEU A 45 -12.61 -12.92 30.33
C LEU A 45 -13.53 -14.03 29.77
N GLU A 46 -13.31 -15.30 30.12
CA GLU A 46 -14.20 -16.39 29.70
C GLU A 46 -15.52 -16.37 30.47
N LEU A 47 -15.46 -16.14 31.78
CA LEU A 47 -16.64 -16.00 32.63
C LEU A 47 -17.38 -14.68 32.35
N VAL A 48 -16.64 -13.57 32.19
CA VAL A 48 -17.18 -12.27 31.81
C VAL A 48 -17.93 -12.37 30.48
N ALA A 49 -17.34 -13.03 29.46
CA ALA A 49 -18.02 -13.24 28.18
C ALA A 49 -19.32 -14.02 28.34
N LYS A 50 -19.31 -15.09 29.13
CA LYS A 50 -20.50 -15.90 29.40
C LYS A 50 -21.61 -15.07 30.06
N ASN A 51 -21.26 -14.24 31.05
CA ASN A 51 -22.23 -13.40 31.76
C ASN A 51 -22.79 -12.30 30.84
N ILE A 52 -21.95 -11.65 30.03
CA ILE A 52 -22.37 -10.68 29.02
C ILE A 52 -23.31 -11.31 27.97
N GLU A 53 -23.00 -12.53 27.53
CA GLU A 53 -23.87 -13.28 26.62
C GLU A 53 -25.24 -13.57 27.25
N SER A 54 -25.29 -13.94 28.53
CA SER A 54 -26.54 -14.23 29.24
C SER A 54 -27.31 -13.01 29.75
N SER A 55 -26.69 -11.83 29.77
CA SER A 55 -27.30 -10.61 30.29
C SER A 55 -28.42 -10.08 29.39
N ASP A 56 -29.41 -9.42 30.01
CA ASP A 56 -30.52 -8.72 29.35
C ASP A 56 -30.17 -7.25 29.01
N LEU A 57 -28.89 -6.88 29.14
CA LEU A 57 -28.39 -5.54 28.86
C LEU A 57 -28.59 -5.14 27.39
N ASN A 58 -28.92 -3.86 27.17
CA ASN A 58 -29.25 -3.35 25.84
C ASN A 58 -28.00 -2.92 25.04
N PHE A 59 -27.24 -3.89 24.55
CA PHE A 59 -26.05 -3.69 23.72
C PHE A 59 -26.33 -2.93 22.42
N SER A 60 -27.54 -3.04 21.87
CA SER A 60 -27.91 -2.28 20.66
C SER A 60 -27.96 -0.77 20.91
N ARG A 61 -28.25 -0.36 22.15
CA ARG A 61 -28.34 1.05 22.54
C ARG A 61 -27.04 1.59 23.13
N TYR A 62 -26.29 0.74 23.83
CA TYR A 62 -25.12 1.14 24.62
C TYR A 62 -23.82 0.44 24.18
N GLY A 63 -23.75 -0.02 22.91
CA GLY A 63 -22.58 -0.72 22.38
C GLY A 63 -21.30 0.13 22.44
N ASP A 64 -21.38 1.44 22.23
CA ASP A 64 -20.21 2.33 22.37
C ASP A 64 -19.73 2.35 23.83
N THR A 65 -20.67 2.53 24.78
CA THR A 65 -20.39 2.49 26.23
C THR A 65 -19.77 1.15 26.64
N PHE A 66 -20.23 0.03 26.07
CA PHE A 66 -19.65 -1.27 26.32
C PHE A 66 -18.16 -1.32 25.97
N PHE A 67 -17.79 -0.87 24.77
CA PHE A 67 -16.38 -0.87 24.38
C PHE A 67 -15.57 0.18 25.16
N GLU A 68 -16.14 1.32 25.54
CA GLU A 68 -15.45 2.26 26.45
C GLU A 68 -15.06 1.59 27.78
N VAL A 69 -15.97 0.83 28.39
CA VAL A 69 -15.71 0.06 29.62
C VAL A 69 -14.62 -1.00 29.38
N VAL A 70 -14.69 -1.74 28.26
CA VAL A 70 -13.66 -2.75 27.91
C VAL A 70 -12.26 -2.14 27.82
N PHE A 71 -12.14 -0.95 27.24
CA PHE A 71 -10.84 -0.29 27.06
C PHE A 71 -10.34 0.46 28.28
N ARG A 72 -11.22 1.18 28.99
CA ARG A 72 -10.81 2.09 30.08
C ARG A 72 -11.31 1.71 31.48
N GLY A 73 -12.06 0.63 31.61
CA GLY A 73 -12.59 0.14 32.88
C GLY A 73 -13.87 0.82 33.34
N ALA A 74 -14.25 1.92 32.68
CA ALA A 74 -15.49 2.66 32.90
C ALA A 74 -15.90 3.43 31.62
N ARG A 75 -17.12 3.94 31.59
CA ARG A 75 -17.59 4.84 30.52
C ARG A 75 -16.83 6.16 30.49
N THR A 76 -16.84 6.81 29.34
CA THR A 76 -16.26 8.17 29.18
C THR A 76 -17.33 9.24 29.14
N GLN A 77 -16.95 10.48 29.46
CA GLN A 77 -17.85 11.62 29.32
C GLN A 77 -18.21 11.83 27.84
N PRO A 78 -19.47 12.20 27.52
CA PRO A 78 -19.92 12.35 26.14
C PRO A 78 -19.00 13.23 25.29
N GLY A 79 -18.54 12.70 24.15
CA GLY A 79 -17.68 13.42 23.21
C GLY A 79 -16.22 13.60 23.65
N THR A 80 -15.81 13.04 24.80
CA THR A 80 -14.44 13.12 25.29
C THR A 80 -13.85 11.73 25.53
N ILE A 81 -12.55 11.64 25.80
CA ILE A 81 -11.95 10.39 26.28
C ILE A 81 -11.87 10.31 27.80
N LYS A 82 -12.22 11.36 28.55
CA LYS A 82 -12.09 11.40 30.02
C LYS A 82 -13.06 10.42 30.66
N LEU A 83 -12.61 9.72 31.69
CA LEU A 83 -13.49 8.86 32.48
C LEU A 83 -14.62 9.68 33.09
N ASP A 84 -15.82 9.12 33.10
CA ASP A 84 -16.93 9.68 33.85
C ASP A 84 -16.84 9.31 35.34
N GLU A 85 -17.59 9.99 36.20
CA GLU A 85 -17.67 9.63 37.61
C GLU A 85 -18.36 8.26 37.78
N GLY A 86 -17.73 7.37 38.54
CA GLY A 86 -18.24 6.01 38.78
C GLY A 86 -17.15 5.03 39.22
N GLU A 87 -17.56 3.78 39.49
CA GLU A 87 -16.64 2.68 39.77
C GLU A 87 -15.96 2.22 38.47
N CYS A 88 -14.68 1.90 38.56
CA CYS A 88 -13.85 1.46 37.42
C CYS A 88 -13.28 0.07 37.71
N HIS A 89 -13.42 -0.86 36.78
CA HIS A 89 -12.80 -2.18 36.94
C HIS A 89 -11.32 -2.14 36.52
N PRO A 90 -10.41 -2.82 37.26
CA PRO A 90 -8.97 -2.77 36.98
C PRO A 90 -8.51 -3.67 35.81
N TYR A 91 -9.44 -4.38 35.16
CA TYR A 91 -9.14 -5.37 34.11
C TYR A 91 -9.26 -4.81 32.69
N SER A 92 -9.13 -3.49 32.54
CA SER A 92 -9.26 -2.81 31.25
C SER A 92 -8.01 -2.96 30.37
N ILE A 93 -8.15 -2.75 29.06
CA ILE A 93 -7.00 -2.76 28.14
C ILE A 93 -5.97 -1.70 28.53
N PHE A 94 -6.39 -0.56 29.07
CA PHE A 94 -5.46 0.50 29.47
C PHE A 94 -4.84 0.32 30.86
N ASP A 95 -5.41 -0.52 31.73
CA ASP A 95 -4.83 -0.83 33.04
C ASP A 95 -3.83 -2.02 33.01
N CYS A 96 -3.74 -2.73 31.89
CA CYS A 96 -2.82 -3.86 31.72
C CYS A 96 -1.40 -3.43 31.27
N GLU A 97 -0.42 -4.33 31.27
CA GLU A 97 0.93 -4.02 30.74
C GLU A 97 0.92 -3.85 29.21
N PRO A 98 1.76 -2.97 28.62
CA PRO A 98 1.87 -2.78 27.17
C PRO A 98 2.62 -3.94 26.48
N LYS A 99 2.09 -5.16 26.60
CA LYS A 99 2.65 -6.39 26.07
C LYS A 99 1.61 -7.19 25.30
N ARG A 100 2.05 -7.81 24.19
CA ARG A 100 1.26 -8.69 23.34
C ARG A 100 0.51 -9.75 24.14
N GLU A 101 1.22 -10.48 25.00
CA GLU A 101 0.69 -11.64 25.72
C GLU A 101 -0.43 -11.24 26.69
N VAL A 102 -0.43 -9.98 27.13
CA VAL A 102 -1.39 -9.42 28.09
C VAL A 102 -2.59 -8.83 27.36
N ILE A 103 -2.40 -8.21 26.18
CA ILE A 103 -3.48 -7.57 25.40
C ILE A 103 -4.22 -8.56 24.49
N LEU A 104 -3.53 -9.59 23.99
CA LEU A 104 -4.12 -10.60 23.09
C LEU A 104 -5.38 -11.29 23.66
N PRO A 105 -5.44 -11.69 24.96
CA PRO A 105 -6.67 -12.21 25.55
C PRO A 105 -7.88 -11.29 25.38
N SER A 106 -7.71 -9.97 25.54
CA SER A 106 -8.78 -8.99 25.35
C SER A 106 -9.25 -8.92 23.89
N VAL A 107 -8.34 -9.06 22.93
CA VAL A 107 -8.68 -9.13 21.49
C VAL A 107 -9.51 -10.38 21.19
N LEU A 108 -9.12 -11.55 21.72
CA LEU A 108 -9.84 -12.81 21.55
C LEU A 108 -11.21 -12.78 22.23
N TYR A 109 -11.28 -12.18 23.42
CA TYR A 109 -12.53 -11.92 24.13
C TYR A 109 -13.49 -11.05 23.30
N ILE A 110 -13.02 -9.92 22.77
CA ILE A 110 -13.84 -9.06 21.89
C ILE A 110 -14.27 -9.83 20.64
N GLN A 111 -13.38 -10.63 20.05
CA GLN A 111 -13.72 -11.46 18.89
C GLN A 111 -14.84 -12.46 19.22
N LYS A 112 -14.82 -13.08 20.40
CA LYS A 112 -15.87 -13.98 20.88
C LYS A 112 -17.21 -13.25 21.03
N ILE A 113 -17.23 -12.07 21.66
CA ILE A 113 -18.43 -11.24 21.78
C ILE A 113 -18.98 -10.85 20.41
N LEU A 114 -18.12 -10.41 19.48
CA LEU A 114 -18.52 -10.02 18.13
C LEU A 114 -19.06 -11.19 17.29
N ARG A 115 -18.55 -12.42 17.47
CA ARG A 115 -19.12 -13.60 16.80
C ARG A 115 -20.56 -13.88 17.26
N ARG A 116 -20.88 -13.59 18.51
CA ARG A 116 -22.24 -13.76 19.08
C ARG A 116 -23.14 -12.56 18.81
N ARG A 117 -22.58 -11.36 18.75
CA ARG A 117 -23.28 -10.09 18.53
C ARG A 117 -22.60 -9.29 17.39
N PRO A 118 -22.73 -9.71 16.12
CA PRO A 118 -22.00 -9.09 15.01
C PRO A 118 -22.33 -7.60 14.80
N PHE A 119 -23.52 -7.16 15.20
CA PHE A 119 -23.93 -5.76 15.10
C PHE A 119 -23.05 -4.81 15.94
N LEU A 120 -22.36 -5.31 16.96
CA LEU A 120 -21.45 -4.53 17.80
C LEU A 120 -20.16 -4.10 17.08
N ILE A 121 -19.86 -4.66 15.90
CA ILE A 121 -18.64 -4.28 15.16
C ILE A 121 -18.59 -2.77 14.88
N LYS A 122 -19.76 -2.16 14.60
CA LYS A 122 -19.84 -0.72 14.34
C LYS A 122 -19.54 0.10 15.59
N ASN A 123 -19.94 -0.38 16.76
CA ASN A 123 -19.64 0.29 18.02
C ASN A 123 -18.15 0.21 18.37
N LEU A 124 -17.50 -0.94 18.12
CA LEU A 124 -16.06 -1.06 18.27
C LEU A 124 -15.32 -0.11 17.33
N GLU A 125 -15.74 -0.06 16.06
CA GLU A 125 -15.21 0.88 15.06
C GLU A 125 -15.32 2.33 15.56
N ASN A 126 -16.48 2.75 16.06
CA ASN A 126 -16.70 4.10 16.59
C ASN A 126 -15.76 4.43 17.76
N VAL A 127 -15.58 3.50 18.71
CA VAL A 127 -14.71 3.71 19.88
C VAL A 127 -13.24 3.74 19.48
N MET A 128 -12.81 2.86 18.58
CA MET A 128 -11.44 2.88 18.05
C MET A 128 -11.16 4.18 17.29
N GLN A 129 -12.09 4.61 16.43
CA GLN A 129 -12.00 5.91 15.76
C GLN A 129 -11.85 7.05 16.76
N LYS A 130 -12.70 7.05 17.80
CA LYS A 130 -12.68 8.05 18.87
C LYS A 130 -11.36 8.08 19.63
N PHE A 131 -10.73 6.95 19.86
CA PHE A 131 -9.44 6.91 20.53
C PHE A 131 -8.28 7.33 19.63
N LEU A 132 -8.25 6.84 18.38
CA LEU A 132 -7.19 7.19 17.43
C LEU A 132 -7.23 8.66 17.00
N GLN A 133 -8.41 9.29 16.97
CA GLN A 133 -8.48 10.75 16.76
C GLN A 133 -8.03 11.57 17.98
N SER A 134 -7.91 10.95 19.15
CA SER A 134 -7.63 11.59 20.43
C SER A 134 -6.29 11.15 21.02
N LEU A 135 -5.36 10.67 20.20
CA LEU A 135 -4.01 10.24 20.62
C LEU A 135 -3.26 11.29 21.47
N GLU A 136 -3.53 12.57 21.27
CA GLU A 136 -2.92 13.66 22.04
C GLU A 136 -3.37 13.74 23.50
N LEU A 137 -4.49 13.09 23.84
CA LEU A 137 -5.08 13.08 25.17
C LEU A 137 -4.68 11.84 25.99
N PHE A 138 -4.00 10.87 25.36
CA PHE A 138 -3.50 9.66 26.00
C PHE A 138 -2.04 9.82 26.41
N GLU A 139 -1.64 9.13 27.48
CA GLU A 139 -0.24 9.01 27.86
C GLU A 139 0.52 8.09 26.89
N GLU A 140 1.86 8.13 26.91
CA GLU A 140 2.70 7.31 26.03
C GLU A 140 2.40 5.81 26.17
N ASP A 141 2.24 5.34 27.40
CA ASP A 141 1.92 3.95 27.70
C ASP A 141 0.53 3.53 27.17
N GLU A 142 -0.50 4.38 27.32
CA GLU A 142 -1.83 4.14 26.76
C GLU A 142 -1.81 4.10 25.22
N ARG A 143 -1.06 5.01 24.58
CA ARG A 143 -0.89 5.01 23.12
C ARG A 143 -0.26 3.71 22.62
N LYS A 144 0.74 3.20 23.34
CA LYS A 144 1.41 1.93 23.02
C LYS A 144 0.46 0.74 23.14
N LYS A 145 -0.34 0.67 24.22
CA LYS A 145 -1.38 -0.37 24.38
C LYS A 145 -2.41 -0.32 23.25
N LEU A 146 -2.82 0.89 22.84
CA LEU A 146 -3.75 1.09 21.73
C LEU A 146 -3.15 0.63 20.39
N ALA A 147 -1.87 0.90 20.16
CA ALA A 147 -1.15 0.44 18.97
C ALA A 147 -1.07 -1.10 18.92
N ILE A 148 -0.70 -1.73 20.04
CA ILE A 148 -0.64 -3.20 20.18
C ILE A 148 -2.01 -3.82 19.94
N PHE A 149 -3.05 -3.29 20.60
CA PHE A 149 -4.42 -3.76 20.40
C PHE A 149 -4.84 -3.65 18.93
N THR A 150 -4.58 -2.52 18.29
CA THR A 150 -4.97 -2.28 16.89
C THR A 150 -4.26 -3.24 15.93
N ALA A 151 -2.96 -3.51 16.16
CA ALA A 151 -2.19 -4.48 15.39
C ALA A 151 -2.74 -5.90 15.54
N LEU A 152 -2.98 -6.33 16.77
CA LEU A 152 -3.57 -7.64 17.05
C LEU A 152 -4.99 -7.78 16.50
N ALA A 153 -5.82 -6.73 16.60
CA ALA A 153 -7.17 -6.72 16.05
C ALA A 153 -7.18 -6.96 14.53
N PHE A 154 -6.26 -6.34 13.78
CA PHE A 154 -6.17 -6.60 12.35
C PHE A 154 -5.51 -7.94 12.02
N SER A 155 -4.46 -8.35 12.75
CA SER A 155 -3.82 -9.65 12.56
C SER A 155 -4.81 -10.80 12.77
N GLN A 156 -5.63 -10.71 13.82
CA GLN A 156 -6.70 -11.68 14.11
C GLN A 156 -7.94 -11.52 13.21
N LYS A 157 -7.89 -10.60 12.23
CA LYS A 157 -8.98 -10.28 11.30
C LYS A 157 -10.31 -10.07 12.03
N LEU A 158 -10.27 -9.32 13.14
CA LEU A 158 -11.33 -9.21 14.15
C LEU A 158 -12.68 -8.86 13.52
N SER A 159 -13.46 -9.90 13.24
CA SER A 159 -14.80 -9.87 12.63
C SER A 159 -14.98 -8.90 11.46
N GLY A 160 -13.92 -8.71 10.65
CA GLY A 160 -13.96 -7.83 9.48
C GLY A 160 -13.92 -6.33 9.81
N LEU A 161 -13.35 -5.93 10.95
CA LEU A 161 -13.13 -4.53 11.32
C LEU A 161 -12.53 -3.73 10.14
N PRO A 162 -13.14 -2.62 9.71
CA PRO A 162 -12.73 -1.95 8.48
C PRO A 162 -11.45 -1.11 8.72
N PRO A 163 -10.32 -1.40 8.04
CA PRO A 163 -9.10 -0.64 8.22
C PRO A 163 -9.25 0.83 7.86
N GLU A 164 -9.98 1.15 6.79
CA GLU A 164 -10.23 2.52 6.33
C GLU A 164 -10.74 3.40 7.46
N THR A 165 -11.85 3.01 8.05
CA THR A 165 -12.53 3.78 9.07
C THR A 165 -11.71 3.91 10.33
N VAL A 166 -10.95 2.88 10.70
CA VAL A 166 -10.19 2.86 11.95
C VAL A 166 -8.89 3.66 11.82
N LEU A 167 -8.19 3.57 10.70
CA LEU A 167 -6.86 4.18 10.52
C LEU A 167 -6.92 5.62 9.99
N GLN A 168 -7.96 5.98 9.21
CA GLN A 168 -8.12 7.33 8.66
C GLN A 168 -8.02 8.48 9.70
N PRO A 169 -8.51 8.35 10.95
CA PRO A 169 -8.34 9.38 11.98
C PRO A 169 -6.89 9.75 12.30
N LEU A 170 -5.94 8.86 12.03
CA LEU A 170 -4.51 9.11 12.21
C LEU A 170 -3.97 10.12 11.19
N LEU A 171 -4.63 10.33 10.06
CA LEU A 171 -4.17 11.25 9.01
C LEU A 171 -4.48 12.73 9.30
N LYS A 172 -4.95 13.07 10.51
CA LYS A 172 -5.19 14.47 10.89
C LYS A 172 -3.86 15.22 11.06
N ASP A 173 -3.72 16.35 10.36
CA ASP A 173 -2.49 17.16 10.31
C ASP A 173 -1.92 17.52 11.69
N ASN A 174 -2.78 17.80 12.68
CA ASN A 174 -2.34 18.14 14.03
C ASN A 174 -1.63 16.97 14.74
N LEU A 175 -2.11 15.73 14.54
CA LEU A 175 -1.51 14.54 15.14
C LEU A 175 -0.19 14.19 14.44
N VAL A 176 -0.15 14.32 13.12
CA VAL A 176 1.04 14.11 12.29
C VAL A 176 2.13 15.13 12.65
N ALA A 177 1.78 16.42 12.74
CA ALA A 177 2.72 17.49 13.08
C ALA A 177 3.37 17.30 14.46
N LYS A 178 2.62 16.77 15.44
CA LYS A 178 3.12 16.44 16.78
C LYS A 178 3.95 15.16 16.86
N GLY A 179 4.05 14.39 15.77
CA GLY A 179 4.76 13.10 15.74
C GLY A 179 4.04 11.96 16.46
N LEU A 180 2.81 12.17 16.92
CA LEU A 180 2.02 11.16 17.63
C LEU A 180 1.64 10.00 16.71
N VAL A 181 1.35 10.31 15.45
CA VAL A 181 1.03 9.32 14.41
C VAL A 181 2.23 8.43 14.16
N LEU A 182 3.41 9.02 13.95
CA LEU A 182 4.65 8.27 13.73
C LEU A 182 4.95 7.30 14.88
N SER A 183 4.83 7.77 16.12
CA SER A 183 5.00 6.92 17.31
C SER A 183 4.02 5.75 17.31
N PHE A 184 2.73 6.04 17.09
CA PHE A 184 1.68 5.03 17.06
C PHE A 184 1.91 3.99 15.94
N VAL A 185 2.16 4.43 14.70
CA VAL A 185 2.32 3.50 13.57
C VAL A 185 3.59 2.67 13.69
N THR A 186 4.63 3.19 14.35
CA THR A 186 5.87 2.44 14.61
C THR A 186 5.59 1.24 15.53
N ASP A 187 4.90 1.47 16.66
CA ASP A 187 4.52 0.38 17.58
C ASP A 187 3.53 -0.58 16.91
N PHE A 188 2.59 -0.06 16.14
CA PHE A 188 1.65 -0.87 15.36
C PHE A 188 2.36 -1.76 14.33
N PHE A 189 3.31 -1.24 13.55
CA PHE A 189 4.08 -2.01 12.56
C PHE A 189 4.93 -3.08 13.22
N ARG A 190 5.64 -2.72 14.30
CA ARG A 190 6.44 -3.67 15.08
C ARG A 190 5.59 -4.85 15.54
N GLU A 191 4.43 -4.56 16.13
CA GLU A 191 3.54 -5.59 16.65
C GLU A 191 2.89 -6.41 15.53
N TYR A 192 2.47 -5.76 14.45
CA TYR A 192 1.79 -6.43 13.34
C TYR A 192 2.75 -7.37 12.58
N LEU A 193 4.01 -6.99 12.39
CA LEU A 193 4.99 -7.78 11.64
C LEU A 193 5.56 -8.98 12.41
N VAL A 194 5.16 -9.21 13.66
CA VAL A 194 5.56 -10.42 14.39
C VAL A 194 4.92 -11.68 13.78
N ASP A 195 3.65 -11.61 13.39
CA ASP A 195 2.90 -12.76 12.84
C ASP A 195 2.49 -12.62 11.37
N ASN A 196 2.65 -11.43 10.79
CA ASN A 196 2.15 -11.11 9.44
C ASN A 196 3.28 -10.66 8.53
N SER A 197 3.12 -10.88 7.23
CA SER A 197 4.10 -10.45 6.25
C SER A 197 4.06 -8.94 6.00
N LEU A 198 5.13 -8.40 5.41
CA LEU A 198 5.13 -7.02 4.90
C LEU A 198 4.02 -6.81 3.86
N ASP A 199 3.77 -7.78 2.99
CA ASP A 199 2.72 -7.68 1.97
C ASP A 199 1.33 -7.55 2.60
N ASP A 200 1.07 -8.28 3.70
CA ASP A 200 -0.17 -8.13 4.47
C ASP A 200 -0.29 -6.75 5.12
N LEU A 201 0.83 -6.22 5.63
CA LEU A 201 0.86 -4.87 6.21
C LEU A 201 0.54 -3.81 5.15
N ILE A 202 1.20 -3.85 3.99
CA ILE A 202 0.94 -2.95 2.87
C ILE A 202 -0.51 -3.10 2.40
N SER A 203 -1.05 -4.31 2.33
CA SER A 203 -2.45 -4.56 1.98
C SER A 203 -3.43 -3.89 2.96
N ILE A 204 -3.13 -3.89 4.27
CA ILE A 204 -3.93 -3.17 5.27
C ILE A 204 -3.81 -1.67 5.10
N LEU A 205 -2.62 -1.12 4.84
CA LEU A 205 -2.43 0.32 4.62
C LEU A 205 -3.24 0.80 3.41
N LYS A 206 -3.20 0.06 2.29
CA LYS A 206 -4.05 0.29 1.11
C LYS A 206 -5.54 0.30 1.46
N ARG A 207 -6.01 -0.74 2.17
CA ARG A 207 -7.40 -0.83 2.63
C ARG A 207 -7.76 0.24 3.66
N GLY A 208 -6.75 0.77 4.35
CA GLY A 208 -6.82 1.88 5.28
C GLY A 208 -6.96 3.25 4.61
N LYS A 209 -6.85 3.32 3.27
CA LYS A 209 -6.64 4.57 2.52
C LYS A 209 -5.47 5.40 3.06
N MET A 210 -4.51 4.73 3.68
CA MET A 210 -3.21 5.30 3.98
C MET A 210 -2.37 4.97 2.75
N GLU A 211 -2.56 5.75 1.68
CA GLU A 211 -1.81 5.67 0.41
C GLU A 211 -0.37 5.31 0.77
N ASP A 212 0.19 4.19 0.27
CA ASP A 212 1.35 3.41 0.80
C ASP A 212 2.65 4.18 1.07
N ASN A 213 2.57 5.32 1.71
CA ASN A 213 3.47 6.44 1.60
C ASN A 213 3.88 6.76 3.01
N LEU A 214 4.89 6.03 3.47
CA LEU A 214 5.34 6.07 4.85
C LEU A 214 5.68 7.49 5.31
N GLN A 215 6.07 8.39 4.38
CA GLN A 215 6.33 9.80 4.66
C GLN A 215 5.12 10.55 5.23
N ASP A 216 3.90 10.14 4.94
CA ASP A 216 2.70 10.86 5.39
C ASP A 216 2.49 10.74 6.91
N PHE A 217 3.07 9.71 7.53
CA PHE A 217 3.07 9.55 8.99
C PHE A 217 4.08 10.46 9.69
N PHE A 218 5.05 11.01 8.97
CA PHE A 218 6.09 11.87 9.53
C PHE A 218 5.61 13.32 9.59
N PRO A 219 6.01 14.08 10.63
CA PRO A 219 5.88 15.53 10.63
C PRO A 219 6.47 16.12 9.35
N SER A 220 5.84 17.16 8.79
CA SER A 220 6.22 17.76 7.50
C SER A 220 7.71 18.11 7.40
N ALA A 221 8.32 18.57 8.51
CA ALA A 221 9.75 18.89 8.59
C ALA A 221 10.71 17.69 8.46
N LYS A 222 10.19 16.45 8.53
CA LYS A 222 10.98 15.20 8.51
C LYS A 222 10.58 14.25 7.37
N ARG A 223 9.85 14.74 6.36
CA ARG A 223 9.43 13.94 5.19
C ARG A 223 10.54 13.85 4.15
N THR A 224 11.65 13.23 4.54
CA THR A 224 12.81 12.98 3.66
C THR A 224 13.12 11.49 3.64
N PRO A 225 13.56 10.92 2.50
CA PRO A 225 13.95 9.52 2.41
C PRO A 225 14.94 9.09 3.51
N GLU A 226 15.89 9.96 3.83
CA GLU A 226 16.94 9.72 4.83
C GLU A 226 16.36 9.61 6.23
N ALA A 227 15.52 10.58 6.64
CA ALA A 227 14.86 10.55 7.94
C ALA A 227 13.94 9.33 8.13
N ILE A 228 13.30 8.87 7.06
CA ILE A 228 12.44 7.67 7.07
C ILE A 228 13.31 6.42 7.29
N SER A 229 14.39 6.30 6.51
CA SER A 229 15.33 5.18 6.61
C SER A 229 15.99 5.13 7.99
N GLU A 230 16.44 6.27 8.51
CA GLU A 230 17.05 6.40 9.84
C GLU A 230 16.08 5.97 10.95
N HIS A 231 14.84 6.48 10.92
CA HIS A 231 13.83 6.15 11.93
C HIS A 231 13.52 4.65 11.95
N PHE A 232 13.15 4.06 10.81
CA PHE A 232 12.78 2.65 10.78
C PHE A 232 13.97 1.71 11.01
N THR A 233 15.19 2.09 10.62
CA THR A 233 16.41 1.36 10.98
C THR A 233 16.60 1.32 12.50
N LYS A 234 16.46 2.47 13.16
CA LYS A 234 16.58 2.58 14.62
C LYS A 234 15.53 1.74 15.35
N GLU A 235 14.32 1.67 14.81
CA GLU A 235 13.20 0.93 15.41
C GLU A 235 13.19 -0.58 15.06
N GLY A 236 14.17 -1.05 14.28
CA GLY A 236 14.35 -2.46 13.90
C GLY A 236 13.49 -2.93 12.71
N LEU A 237 12.90 -1.99 11.97
CA LEU A 237 11.94 -2.25 10.89
C LEU A 237 12.62 -2.18 9.51
N LEU A 238 13.70 -2.94 9.33
CA LEU A 238 14.53 -2.93 8.10
C LEU A 238 13.74 -3.28 6.83
N LEU A 239 12.75 -4.17 6.94
CA LEU A 239 11.88 -4.53 5.81
C LEU A 239 11.11 -3.32 5.26
N LEU A 240 10.73 -2.36 6.12
CA LEU A 240 10.08 -1.12 5.68
C LEU A 240 11.06 -0.17 5.01
N VAL A 241 12.33 -0.17 5.44
CA VAL A 241 13.40 0.62 4.81
C VAL A 241 13.63 0.13 3.38
N GLU A 242 13.87 -1.16 3.20
CA GLU A 242 14.08 -1.78 1.89
C GLU A 242 12.87 -1.56 0.96
N TYR A 243 11.65 -1.70 1.50
CA TYR A 243 10.42 -1.42 0.77
C TYR A 243 10.33 0.03 0.30
N ASN A 244 10.61 0.97 1.21
CA ASN A 244 10.55 2.40 0.90
C ASN A 244 11.61 2.80 -0.14
N GLU A 245 12.84 2.29 -0.02
CA GLU A 245 13.92 2.52 -0.98
C GLU A 245 13.56 1.98 -2.37
N LYS A 246 13.04 0.75 -2.44
CA LYS A 246 12.55 0.16 -3.69
C LYS A 246 11.40 0.97 -4.29
N LYS A 247 10.45 1.41 -3.47
CA LYS A 247 9.33 2.23 -3.93
C LYS A 247 9.80 3.58 -4.47
N ILE A 248 10.70 4.26 -3.77
CA ILE A 248 11.29 5.53 -4.22
C ILE A 248 12.04 5.31 -5.54
N PHE A 249 12.81 4.23 -5.64
CA PHE A 249 13.51 3.87 -6.87
C PHE A 249 12.52 3.70 -8.03
N GLU A 250 11.45 2.91 -7.85
CA GLU A 250 10.41 2.69 -8.87
C GLU A 250 9.68 3.98 -9.28
N VAL A 251 9.41 4.88 -8.33
CA VAL A 251 8.79 6.19 -8.62
C VAL A 251 9.72 7.04 -9.48
N LYS A 252 10.98 7.20 -9.07
CA LYS A 252 11.99 7.94 -9.84
C LYS A 252 12.19 7.31 -11.23
N LEU A 253 12.15 5.99 -11.32
CA LEU A 253 12.27 5.23 -12.57
C LEU A 253 11.17 5.62 -13.54
N LYS A 254 9.93 5.67 -13.03
CA LYS A 254 8.74 6.03 -13.79
C LYS A 254 8.73 7.49 -14.20
N GLU A 255 9.20 8.39 -13.33
CA GLU A 255 9.37 9.81 -13.64
C GLU A 255 10.38 10.01 -14.78
N MET A 256 11.56 9.39 -14.69
CA MET A 256 12.56 9.42 -15.74
C MET A 256 12.00 8.86 -17.05
N LYS A 257 11.33 7.70 -17.00
CA LYS A 257 10.68 7.09 -18.17
C LYS A 257 9.70 8.08 -18.82
N ALA A 258 8.81 8.68 -18.04
CA ALA A 258 7.81 9.63 -18.53
C ALA A 258 8.44 10.88 -19.15
N ALA A 259 9.47 11.45 -18.52
CA ALA A 259 10.18 12.62 -19.01
C ALA A 259 10.83 12.36 -20.38
N ILE A 260 11.57 11.25 -20.51
CA ILE A 260 12.22 10.86 -21.78
C ILE A 260 11.16 10.55 -22.84
N THR A 261 10.08 9.84 -22.49
CA THR A 261 9.01 9.54 -23.44
C THR A 261 8.37 10.82 -24.00
N SER A 262 8.17 11.86 -23.18
CA SER A 262 7.66 13.16 -23.66
C SER A 262 8.63 13.81 -24.63
N GLN A 263 9.92 13.87 -24.28
CA GLN A 263 10.95 14.48 -25.12
C GLN A 263 11.11 13.77 -26.46
N ILE A 264 11.02 12.43 -26.48
CA ILE A 264 11.06 11.66 -27.72
C ILE A 264 9.82 11.92 -28.58
N ALA A 265 8.63 11.99 -27.96
CA ALA A 265 7.39 12.26 -28.68
C ALA A 265 7.33 13.69 -29.27
N GLU A 266 8.01 14.63 -28.62
CA GLU A 266 8.17 16.02 -29.08
C GLU A 266 9.30 16.20 -30.10
N GLU A 267 10.02 15.12 -30.45
CA GLU A 267 11.20 15.15 -31.32
C GLU A 267 12.26 16.16 -30.82
N ALA A 268 12.47 16.21 -29.51
CA ALA A 268 13.46 17.08 -28.87
C ALA A 268 14.89 16.75 -29.33
N ASP A 269 15.81 17.73 -29.17
CA ASP A 269 17.21 17.54 -29.53
C ASP A 269 17.87 16.44 -28.69
N VAL A 270 18.64 15.56 -29.34
CA VAL A 270 19.23 14.39 -28.68
C VAL A 270 20.17 14.79 -27.55
N ALA A 271 20.90 15.91 -27.66
CA ALA A 271 21.77 16.38 -26.59
C ALA A 271 20.98 16.85 -25.37
N GLU A 272 19.81 17.49 -25.56
CA GLU A 272 18.91 17.86 -24.46
C GLU A 272 18.36 16.63 -23.73
N VAL A 273 18.01 15.58 -24.47
CA VAL A 273 17.56 14.31 -23.88
C VAL A 273 18.69 13.63 -23.10
N ILE A 274 19.90 13.61 -23.64
CA ILE A 274 21.09 13.07 -22.94
C ILE A 274 21.31 13.79 -21.61
N GLU A 275 21.26 15.13 -21.59
CA GLU A 275 21.43 15.90 -20.35
C GLU A 275 20.30 15.63 -19.35
N THR A 276 19.06 15.46 -19.83
CA THR A 276 17.92 15.08 -18.99
C THR A 276 18.15 13.70 -18.34
N VAL A 277 18.59 12.70 -19.10
CA VAL A 277 18.90 11.38 -18.57
C VAL A 277 20.04 11.46 -17.55
N LYS A 278 21.14 12.16 -17.85
CA LYS A 278 22.27 12.35 -16.91
C LYS A 278 21.82 12.99 -15.59
N HIS A 279 20.92 13.97 -15.65
CA HIS A 279 20.34 14.60 -14.46
C HIS A 279 19.61 13.57 -13.58
N HIS A 280 18.68 12.81 -14.17
CA HIS A 280 17.93 11.77 -13.45
C HIS A 280 18.82 10.65 -12.90
N VAL A 281 19.82 10.20 -13.68
CA VAL A 281 20.78 9.18 -13.25
C VAL A 281 21.57 9.65 -12.03
N LYS A 282 22.03 10.90 -12.03
CA LYS A 282 22.77 11.48 -10.90
C LYS A 282 21.90 11.67 -9.65
N GLU A 283 20.66 12.13 -9.83
CA GLU A 283 19.73 12.41 -8.73
C GLU A 283 19.20 11.13 -8.06
N ALA A 284 18.87 10.12 -8.87
CA ALA A 284 18.34 8.85 -8.39
C ALA A 284 19.42 7.80 -8.08
N LYS A 285 20.66 8.04 -8.52
CA LYS A 285 21.77 7.07 -8.50
C LYS A 285 21.40 5.76 -9.20
N PHE A 286 20.80 5.86 -10.38
CA PHE A 286 20.40 4.67 -11.15
C PHE A 286 21.62 3.82 -11.53
N PRO A 287 21.54 2.48 -11.41
CA PRO A 287 22.53 1.60 -12.00
C PRO A 287 22.54 1.75 -13.52
N ASP A 288 23.72 1.84 -14.13
CA ASP A 288 23.88 2.03 -15.59
C ASP A 288 23.11 0.98 -16.42
N ILE A 289 23.07 -0.27 -15.95
CA ILE A 289 22.29 -1.36 -16.56
C ILE A 289 20.81 -1.00 -16.68
N GLU A 290 20.23 -0.40 -15.64
CA GLU A 290 18.81 -0.05 -15.63
C GLU A 290 18.52 1.13 -16.55
N VAL A 291 19.45 2.08 -16.65
CA VAL A 291 19.38 3.21 -17.59
C VAL A 291 19.28 2.69 -19.03
N VAL A 292 20.20 1.80 -19.43
CA VAL A 292 20.21 1.21 -20.78
C VAL A 292 18.90 0.50 -21.10
N ARG A 293 18.36 -0.28 -20.15
CA ARG A 293 17.08 -0.97 -20.32
C ARG A 293 15.92 -0.02 -20.54
N ILE A 294 15.88 1.09 -19.79
CA ILE A 294 14.82 2.09 -19.88
C ILE A 294 14.89 2.87 -21.17
N LEU A 295 16.08 3.26 -21.61
CA LEU A 295 16.26 3.97 -22.88
C LEU A 295 15.71 3.13 -24.03
N TRP A 296 16.02 1.83 -24.06
CA TRP A 296 15.43 0.93 -25.03
C TRP A 296 13.90 0.83 -24.92
N ASP A 297 13.35 0.70 -23.70
CA ASP A 297 11.89 0.65 -23.49
C ASP A 297 11.20 1.92 -23.99
N VAL A 298 11.73 3.09 -23.66
CA VAL A 298 11.19 4.40 -24.06
C VAL A 298 11.24 4.58 -25.58
N LEU A 299 12.32 4.12 -26.21
CA LEU A 299 12.43 4.14 -27.67
C LEU A 299 11.36 3.26 -28.34
N MET A 300 11.18 2.03 -27.87
CA MET A 300 10.21 1.12 -28.45
C MET A 300 8.76 1.56 -28.16
N ASP A 301 8.50 2.16 -27.00
CA ASP A 301 7.19 2.73 -26.63
C ASP A 301 6.79 3.91 -27.54
N ALA A 302 7.76 4.67 -28.05
CA ALA A 302 7.53 5.77 -28.98
C ALA A 302 7.25 5.31 -30.44
N VAL A 303 7.47 4.03 -30.78
CA VAL A 303 7.23 3.52 -32.13
C VAL A 303 5.73 3.47 -32.44
N GLN A 304 5.34 4.09 -33.55
CA GLN A 304 3.95 4.04 -34.04
C GLN A 304 3.66 2.72 -34.78
N TRP A 305 3.02 1.79 -34.08
CA TRP A 305 2.69 0.47 -34.63
C TRP A 305 1.40 0.47 -35.47
N SER A 306 1.47 -0.08 -36.69
CA SER A 306 0.34 -0.38 -37.57
C SER A 306 -0.14 -1.83 -37.41
N GLY A 307 -1.45 -2.03 -37.26
CA GLY A 307 -2.05 -3.37 -37.17
C GLY A 307 -2.14 -4.13 -38.49
N LYS A 308 -1.89 -3.47 -39.63
CA LYS A 308 -2.10 -4.05 -40.98
C LYS A 308 -0.83 -4.16 -41.81
N ASN A 309 0.24 -3.43 -41.47
CA ASN A 309 1.43 -3.32 -42.31
C ASN A 309 2.69 -3.67 -41.54
N GLN A 310 3.15 -4.92 -41.67
CA GLN A 310 4.36 -5.40 -41.00
C GLN A 310 5.63 -4.71 -41.52
N GLN A 311 5.69 -4.34 -42.80
CA GLN A 311 6.84 -3.62 -43.35
C GLN A 311 6.93 -2.18 -42.80
N GLN A 312 5.79 -1.52 -42.61
CA GLN A 312 5.75 -0.19 -41.99
C GLN A 312 6.24 -0.26 -40.54
N ASN A 313 5.85 -1.30 -39.81
CA ASN A 313 6.32 -1.53 -38.43
C ASN A 313 7.84 -1.70 -38.38
N ALA A 314 8.39 -2.52 -39.29
CA ALA A 314 9.83 -2.70 -39.45
C ALA A 314 10.57 -1.38 -39.67
N ASN A 315 10.12 -0.61 -40.67
CA ASN A 315 10.75 0.66 -41.01
C ASN A 315 10.63 1.69 -39.88
N SER A 316 9.51 1.70 -39.14
CA SER A 316 9.28 2.63 -38.03
C SER A 316 10.19 2.32 -36.85
N ALA A 317 10.34 1.04 -36.49
CA ALA A 317 11.24 0.62 -35.43
C ALA A 317 12.71 0.93 -35.78
N LEU A 318 13.16 0.60 -37.00
CA LEU A 318 14.52 0.90 -37.43
C LEU A 318 14.79 2.41 -37.53
N ARG A 319 13.82 3.19 -38.01
CA ARG A 319 13.91 4.65 -38.03
C ARG A 319 14.08 5.19 -36.61
N GLN A 320 13.33 4.67 -35.66
CA GLN A 320 13.42 5.07 -34.25
C GLN A 320 14.80 4.75 -33.67
N VAL A 321 15.32 3.54 -33.91
CA VAL A 321 16.66 3.13 -33.43
C VAL A 321 17.74 4.04 -34.01
N LYS A 322 17.68 4.35 -35.31
CA LYS A 322 18.66 5.24 -35.97
C LYS A 322 18.57 6.67 -35.46
N ALA A 323 17.36 7.22 -35.33
CA ALA A 323 17.16 8.60 -34.91
C ALA A 323 17.71 8.88 -33.50
N TRP A 324 17.73 7.86 -32.63
CA TRP A 324 18.15 7.99 -31.24
C TRP A 324 19.36 7.12 -30.91
N ALA A 325 20.16 6.74 -31.91
CA ALA A 325 21.36 5.94 -31.71
C ALA A 325 22.39 6.69 -30.85
N GLU A 326 22.55 8.00 -31.07
CA GLU A 326 23.43 8.85 -30.25
C GLU A 326 23.04 8.84 -28.77
N LEU A 327 21.73 8.81 -28.47
CA LEU A 327 21.24 8.66 -27.09
C LEU A 327 21.66 7.31 -26.50
N LEU A 328 21.48 6.20 -27.22
CA LEU A 328 21.90 4.88 -26.73
C LEU A 328 23.44 4.80 -26.55
N ASN A 329 24.20 5.35 -27.50
CA ASN A 329 25.66 5.37 -27.46
C ASN A 329 26.19 6.12 -26.23
N ALA A 330 25.56 7.25 -25.88
CA ALA A 330 25.93 8.03 -24.69
C ALA A 330 25.88 7.25 -23.36
N PHE A 331 25.09 6.17 -23.29
CA PHE A 331 24.94 5.34 -22.09
C PHE A 331 25.47 3.90 -22.26
N CYS A 332 25.74 3.43 -23.48
CA CYS A 332 26.40 2.15 -23.75
C CYS A 332 27.93 2.29 -23.77
N THR A 333 28.51 2.79 -22.68
CA THR A 333 29.93 3.17 -22.61
C THR A 333 30.92 2.02 -22.41
N THR A 334 30.42 0.80 -22.22
CA THR A 334 31.24 -0.40 -21.98
C THR A 334 30.62 -1.62 -22.64
N GLY A 335 31.44 -2.59 -23.06
CA GLY A 335 30.94 -3.84 -23.63
C GLY A 335 29.97 -4.61 -22.73
N LYS A 336 30.00 -4.40 -21.41
CA LYS A 336 29.00 -4.96 -20.47
C LYS A 336 27.63 -4.32 -20.66
N LEU A 337 27.56 -3.01 -20.87
CA LEU A 337 26.32 -2.25 -21.08
C LEU A 337 25.76 -2.50 -22.49
N GLU A 338 26.64 -2.57 -23.48
CA GLU A 338 26.28 -2.98 -24.84
C GLU A 338 25.69 -4.40 -24.87
N LEU A 339 26.30 -5.35 -24.16
CA LEU A 339 25.79 -6.72 -24.04
C LEU A 339 24.42 -6.76 -23.35
N GLU A 340 24.21 -5.90 -22.35
CA GLU A 340 22.92 -5.77 -21.67
C GLU A 340 21.84 -5.19 -22.60
N LEU A 341 22.17 -4.17 -23.40
CA LEU A 341 21.28 -3.66 -24.45
C LEU A 341 20.90 -4.79 -25.41
N MET A 342 21.88 -5.57 -25.86
CA MET A 342 21.67 -6.69 -26.77
C MET A 342 20.75 -7.77 -26.17
N TYR A 343 20.90 -8.09 -24.87
CA TYR A 343 19.98 -8.98 -24.17
C TYR A 343 18.58 -8.40 -24.03
N LYS A 344 18.45 -7.09 -23.77
CA LYS A 344 17.15 -6.41 -23.69
C LYS A 344 16.42 -6.48 -25.03
N VAL A 345 17.12 -6.18 -26.14
CA VAL A 345 16.59 -6.32 -27.51
C VAL A 345 16.18 -7.77 -27.79
N GLN A 346 17.03 -8.74 -27.45
CA GLN A 346 16.75 -10.18 -27.63
C GLN A 346 15.44 -10.58 -26.93
N ILE A 347 15.27 -10.20 -25.66
CA ILE A 347 14.07 -10.56 -24.89
C ILE A 347 12.84 -9.93 -25.54
N GLN A 348 12.87 -8.65 -25.88
CA GLN A 348 11.71 -7.96 -26.44
C GLN A 348 11.36 -8.45 -27.84
N CYS A 349 12.34 -8.71 -28.71
CA CYS A 349 12.12 -9.32 -30.01
C CYS A 349 11.51 -10.74 -29.88
N TYR A 350 11.82 -11.47 -28.81
CA TYR A 350 11.22 -12.78 -28.58
C TYR A 350 9.77 -12.69 -28.10
N GLU A 351 9.46 -11.69 -27.28
CA GLU A 351 8.15 -11.51 -26.66
C GLU A 351 7.15 -10.78 -27.57
N ASP A 352 7.62 -9.95 -28.52
CA ASP A 352 6.78 -9.26 -29.51
C ASP A 352 6.95 -9.85 -30.92
N ALA A 353 5.89 -10.49 -31.42
CA ALA A 353 5.84 -11.07 -32.76
C ALA A 353 6.10 -10.05 -33.89
N LYS A 354 5.86 -8.75 -33.67
CA LYS A 354 6.17 -7.69 -34.63
C LYS A 354 7.68 -7.49 -34.79
N LEU A 355 8.44 -7.70 -33.71
CA LEU A 355 9.88 -7.46 -33.61
C LEU A 355 10.72 -8.72 -33.87
N MET A 356 10.12 -9.91 -33.80
CA MET A 356 10.84 -11.19 -33.90
C MET A 356 11.71 -11.34 -35.14
N LYS A 357 11.24 -10.85 -36.30
CA LYS A 357 12.01 -10.92 -37.56
C LYS A 357 13.02 -9.78 -37.72
N LEU A 358 12.92 -8.73 -36.90
CA LEU A 358 13.73 -7.52 -37.01
C LEU A 358 15.01 -7.58 -36.19
N PHE A 359 15.18 -8.61 -35.36
CA PHE A 359 16.36 -8.71 -34.50
C PHE A 359 17.68 -8.53 -35.27
N PRO A 360 17.96 -9.23 -36.40
CA PRO A 360 19.21 -9.02 -37.14
C PRO A 360 19.39 -7.61 -37.68
N GLU A 361 18.30 -6.99 -38.15
CA GLU A 361 18.30 -5.64 -38.71
C GLU A 361 18.53 -4.58 -37.62
N ILE A 362 17.96 -4.79 -36.43
CA ILE A 362 18.19 -3.94 -35.26
C ILE A 362 19.65 -4.04 -34.82
N ILE A 363 20.20 -5.26 -34.67
CA ILE A 363 21.60 -5.43 -34.24
C ILE A 363 22.56 -4.81 -35.25
N ARG A 364 22.34 -5.04 -36.56
CA ARG A 364 23.14 -4.37 -37.61
C ARG A 364 23.01 -2.86 -37.53
N SER A 365 21.79 -2.33 -37.36
CA SER A 365 21.59 -0.88 -37.24
C SER A 365 22.26 -0.28 -36.00
N LEU A 366 22.38 -1.02 -34.91
CA LEU A 366 23.09 -0.57 -33.71
C LEU A 366 24.61 -0.63 -33.91
N TYR A 367 25.11 -1.63 -34.62
CA TYR A 367 26.51 -1.73 -35.04
C TYR A 367 26.90 -0.57 -35.98
N ASP A 368 26.11 -0.34 -37.04
CA ASP A 368 26.33 0.71 -38.04
C ASP A 368 26.28 2.14 -37.45
N GLN A 369 25.82 2.30 -36.20
CA GLN A 369 25.74 3.59 -35.50
C GLN A 369 26.68 3.65 -34.29
N ASP A 370 27.66 2.74 -34.22
CA ASP A 370 28.66 2.65 -33.16
C ASP A 370 28.06 2.48 -31.75
N VAL A 371 26.86 1.91 -31.64
CA VAL A 371 26.20 1.63 -30.34
C VAL A 371 26.63 0.28 -29.79
N LEU A 372 26.90 -0.70 -30.66
CA LEU A 372 27.40 -2.03 -30.28
C LEU A 372 28.74 -2.27 -30.95
N ALA A 373 29.77 -2.59 -30.16
CA ALA A 373 31.05 -3.00 -30.69
C ALA A 373 30.98 -4.43 -31.27
N GLU A 374 31.85 -4.69 -32.25
CA GLU A 374 32.00 -6.02 -32.86
C GLU A 374 32.24 -7.11 -31.80
N ASP A 375 33.20 -6.87 -30.90
CA ASP A 375 33.55 -7.77 -29.80
C ASP A 375 32.32 -8.16 -28.95
N THR A 376 31.43 -7.21 -28.68
CA THR A 376 30.21 -7.45 -27.91
C THR A 376 29.27 -8.38 -28.67
N ILE A 377 29.09 -8.16 -29.97
CA ILE A 377 28.22 -8.96 -30.83
C ILE A 377 28.77 -10.40 -30.93
N LEU A 378 30.07 -10.55 -31.16
CA LEU A 378 30.75 -11.85 -31.20
C LEU A 378 30.67 -12.57 -29.85
N HIS A 379 30.85 -11.82 -28.75
CA HIS A 379 30.71 -12.37 -27.40
C HIS A 379 29.29 -12.89 -27.15
N TRP A 380 28.26 -12.11 -27.47
CA TRP A 380 26.87 -12.54 -27.32
C TRP A 380 26.57 -13.78 -28.18
N PHE A 381 27.06 -13.79 -29.43
CA PHE A 381 26.83 -14.89 -30.36
C PHE A 381 27.45 -16.19 -29.87
N ARG A 382 28.72 -16.16 -29.45
CA ARG A 382 29.48 -17.35 -29.04
C ARG A 382 29.19 -17.78 -27.60
N LYS A 383 29.12 -16.83 -26.66
CA LYS A 383 29.14 -17.07 -25.20
C LYS A 383 27.93 -16.51 -24.45
N GLY A 384 26.98 -15.87 -25.13
CA GLY A 384 25.81 -15.30 -24.47
C GLY A 384 25.02 -16.32 -23.64
N THR A 385 24.54 -15.88 -22.48
CA THR A 385 23.98 -16.74 -21.43
C THR A 385 22.45 -16.69 -21.35
N ASN A 386 21.82 -15.70 -21.97
CA ASN A 386 20.36 -15.56 -21.95
C ASN A 386 19.69 -16.58 -22.90
N PRO A 387 18.86 -17.51 -22.39
CA PRO A 387 18.28 -18.58 -23.21
C PRO A 387 17.08 -18.13 -24.06
N LYS A 388 16.41 -17.01 -23.74
CA LYS A 388 15.14 -16.61 -24.39
C LYS A 388 15.32 -16.33 -25.89
N GLY A 389 14.79 -17.18 -26.76
CA GLY A 389 14.89 -17.00 -28.21
C GLY A 389 16.29 -17.18 -28.81
N ARG A 390 17.31 -17.57 -28.01
CA ARG A 390 18.72 -17.60 -28.41
C ARG A 390 18.98 -18.44 -29.66
N GLN A 391 18.46 -19.67 -29.70
CA GLN A 391 18.68 -20.57 -30.84
C GLN A 391 18.16 -19.97 -32.15
N THR A 392 17.03 -19.28 -32.11
CA THR A 392 16.45 -18.63 -33.29
C THR A 392 17.29 -17.42 -33.71
N PHE A 393 17.69 -16.59 -32.74
CA PHE A 393 18.39 -15.35 -33.04
C PHE A 393 19.84 -15.54 -33.46
N VAL A 394 20.56 -16.50 -32.85
CA VAL A 394 21.89 -16.91 -33.28
C VAL A 394 21.85 -17.32 -34.76
N LYS A 395 20.94 -18.23 -35.13
CA LYS A 395 20.77 -18.63 -36.54
C LYS A 395 20.47 -17.45 -37.46
N SER A 396 19.63 -16.51 -37.03
CA SER A 396 19.29 -15.34 -37.84
C SER A 396 20.43 -14.34 -38.00
N LEU A 397 21.42 -14.35 -37.10
CA LEU A 397 22.56 -13.44 -37.10
C LEU A 397 23.84 -14.07 -37.70
N GLU A 398 23.83 -15.38 -37.98
CA GLU A 398 24.98 -16.14 -38.53
C GLU A 398 25.63 -15.45 -39.74
N ALA A 399 24.83 -15.02 -40.72
CA ALA A 399 25.35 -14.37 -41.92
C ALA A 399 26.02 -13.02 -41.63
N PHE A 400 25.54 -12.29 -40.61
CA PHE A 400 26.14 -11.01 -40.23
C PHE A 400 27.42 -11.21 -39.41
N VAL A 401 27.44 -12.18 -38.49
CA VAL A 401 28.63 -12.52 -37.72
C VAL A 401 29.75 -13.04 -38.62
N LYS A 402 29.42 -13.90 -39.58
CA LYS A 402 30.40 -14.37 -40.57
C LYS A 402 31.01 -13.20 -41.35
N TRP A 403 30.20 -12.21 -41.71
CA TRP A 403 30.69 -11.01 -42.39
C TRP A 403 31.62 -10.17 -41.49
N LEU A 404 31.31 -10.02 -40.20
CA LEU A 404 32.20 -9.33 -39.23
C LEU A 404 33.57 -10.04 -39.16
N GLU A 405 33.56 -11.37 -38.98
CA GLU A 405 34.78 -12.17 -38.90
C GLU A 405 35.62 -12.15 -40.20
N GLU A 406 34.97 -12.15 -41.37
CA GLU A 406 35.67 -12.09 -42.67
C GLU A 406 36.19 -10.67 -42.99
N ALA A 407 35.52 -9.61 -42.52
CA ALA A 407 35.95 -8.23 -42.74
C ALA A 407 37.22 -7.88 -41.94
N GLU A 408 37.41 -8.45 -40.75
CA GLU A 408 38.61 -8.28 -39.93
C GLU A 408 39.84 -9.01 -40.53
N GLU A 409 39.65 -10.08 -41.32
CA GLU A 409 40.74 -10.82 -41.98
C GLU A 409 41.28 -10.11 -43.26
N GLU A 410 40.57 -9.11 -43.79
CA GLU A 410 40.93 -8.36 -45.00
C GLU A 410 41.58 -6.98 -44.75
N GLU A 411 41.62 -6.50 -43.49
CA GLU A 411 42.42 -5.34 -43.03
C GLU A 411 43.75 -5.76 -42.40
#